data_AF-A0A660KSK0-F1
#
_entry.id   AF-A0A660KSK0-F1
#
_cell.length_a   1.000
_cell.length_b   1.000
_cell.length_c   1.000
_cell.angle_alpha   90.00
_cell.angle_beta   90.00
_cell.angle_gamma   90.00
#
_symmetry.space_group_name_H-M   'P 1'
#
loop_
_entity.id
_entity.type
_entity.pdbx_description
1 polymer ?
#
loop_
_entity_poly.entity_id
_entity_poly.type
_entity_poly.pdbx_seq_one_letter_code
_entity_poly.pdbx_strand_id
1 'polypeptide(L)'
;MEARHGSISVLMLPWIAHGHISPFLELAKKLTRRNFHIFFCSTPINLQKLPQKYSLSIQFVELHLPSLPELPPHYHTTNGLPPHLAPTLKKAFDMGSQNFSAILKSLSPDLLVYDFIQQWAPSLALSQNIPAVEFLPTSATMIDIF
;
A
#
# COMPACT_ATOMS: atom_id res chain seq x y z
N MET A 1 11.44 31.19 7.25
CA MET A 1 11.03 29.84 6.80
C MET A 1 10.94 29.00 8.04
N GLU A 2 9.74 28.87 8.60
CA GLU A 2 9.52 28.10 9.82
C GLU A 2 9.56 26.62 9.47
N ALA A 3 10.51 25.89 10.05
CA ALA A 3 10.55 24.44 9.96
C ALA A 3 9.27 23.91 10.61
N ARG A 4 8.41 23.25 9.83
CA ARG A 4 7.32 22.44 10.38
C ARG A 4 7.98 21.43 11.33
N HIS A 5 7.82 21.61 12.64
CA HIS A 5 8.18 20.59 13.64
C HIS A 5 7.14 19.44 13.62
N GLY A 6 6.63 19.11 12.43
CA GLY A 6 5.50 18.22 12.18
C GLY A 6 5.96 16.78 12.00
N SER A 7 5.17 15.85 12.52
CA SER A 7 5.29 14.41 12.31
C SER A 7 5.50 14.08 10.82
N ILE A 8 6.48 13.21 10.52
CA ILE A 8 6.76 12.73 9.16
C ILE A 8 5.60 11.82 8.73
N SER A 9 5.00 12.13 7.59
CA SER A 9 3.90 11.37 7.02
C SER A 9 4.38 10.30 6.04
N VAL A 10 3.90 9.07 6.21
CA VAL A 10 4.31 7.91 5.40
C VAL A 10 3.08 7.26 4.80
N LEU A 11 3.05 7.10 3.48
CA LEU A 11 2.06 6.28 2.79
C LEU A 11 2.63 4.87 2.58
N MET A 12 1.88 3.86 3.02
CA MET A 12 2.22 2.46 2.84
C MET A 12 1.33 1.82 1.77
N LEU A 13 1.94 1.15 0.79
CA LEU A 13 1.26 0.41 -0.27
C LEU A 13 1.77 -1.05 -0.29
N PRO A 14 1.19 -1.94 0.54
CA PRO A 14 1.46 -3.38 0.46
C PRO A 14 0.78 -4.03 -0.76
N TRP A 15 1.31 -5.18 -1.19
CA TRP A 15 0.54 -6.09 -2.04
C TRP A 15 -0.73 -6.57 -1.31
N ILE A 16 -1.82 -6.73 -2.04
CA ILE A 16 -3.18 -7.03 -1.50
C ILE A 16 -3.39 -8.48 -1.05
N ALA A 17 -2.30 -9.13 -0.64
CA ALA A 17 -2.28 -10.44 -0.02
C ALA A 17 -2.01 -10.32 1.48
N HIS A 18 -2.66 -11.17 2.29
CA HIS A 18 -2.52 -11.14 3.75
C HIS A 18 -1.06 -11.25 4.22
N GLY A 19 -0.25 -12.07 3.54
CA GLY A 19 1.18 -12.25 3.85
C GLY A 19 2.02 -10.98 3.71
N HIS A 20 1.56 -9.99 2.95
CA HIS A 20 2.23 -8.69 2.78
C HIS A 20 1.57 -7.61 3.66
N ILE A 21 0.24 -7.60 3.72
CA ILE A 21 -0.54 -6.66 4.55
C ILE A 21 -0.13 -6.75 6.03
N SER A 22 0.02 -7.96 6.58
CA SER A 22 0.33 -8.14 8.01
C SER A 22 1.70 -7.58 8.42
N PRO A 23 2.82 -7.88 7.73
CA PRO A 23 4.11 -7.24 7.98
C PRO A 23 4.10 -5.72 7.86
N PHE A 24 3.45 -5.18 6.83
CA PHE A 24 3.30 -3.73 6.66
C PHE A 24 2.52 -3.11 7.83
N LEU A 25 1.48 -3.79 8.33
CA LEU A 25 0.71 -3.30 9.47
C LEU A 25 1.52 -3.31 10.77
N GLU A 26 2.39 -4.30 10.97
CA GLU A 26 3.33 -4.31 12.09
C GLU A 26 4.39 -3.20 11.98
N LEU A 27 4.87 -2.91 10.77
CA LEU A 27 5.74 -1.76 10.52
C LEU A 27 5.02 -0.45 10.84
N ALA A 28 3.79 -0.26 10.34
CA ALA A 28 2.95 0.91 10.63
C ALA A 28 2.81 1.15 12.14
N LYS A 29 2.46 0.10 12.90
CA LYS A 29 2.34 0.17 14.37
C LYS A 29 3.63 0.56 15.07
N LYS A 30 4.79 0.18 14.53
CA LYS A 30 6.09 0.56 15.11
C LYS A 30 6.40 2.02 14.81
N LEU A 31 6.10 2.49 13.59
CA LEU A 31 6.36 3.87 13.19
C LEU A 31 5.41 4.88 13.88
N THR A 32 4.14 4.54 14.09
CA THR A 32 3.22 5.45 14.82
C THR A 32 3.71 5.74 16.25
N ARG A 33 4.34 4.77 16.91
CA ARG A 33 4.98 4.96 18.23
C ARG A 33 6.25 5.82 18.21
N ARG A 34 6.77 6.11 17.01
CA ARG A 34 7.96 6.94 16.77
C ARG A 34 7.58 8.31 16.20
N ASN A 35 6.33 8.74 16.38
CA ASN A 35 5.83 10.05 15.92
C ASN A 35 5.84 10.19 14.38
N PHE A 36 5.54 9.10 13.66
CA PHE A 36 5.19 9.15 12.24
C PHE A 36 3.67 9.10 12.07
N HIS A 37 3.16 9.87 11.11
CA HIS A 37 1.77 9.80 10.68
C HIS A 37 1.65 8.78 9.55
N ILE A 38 0.92 7.67 9.77
CA ILE A 38 0.86 6.57 8.80
C ILE A 38 -0.46 6.57 8.07
N PHE A 39 -0.37 6.65 6.74
CA PHE A 39 -1.44 6.29 5.83
C PHE A 39 -1.21 4.84 5.35
N PHE A 40 -2.22 3.99 5.48
CA PHE A 40 -2.15 2.60 5.05
C PHE A 40 -3.13 2.38 3.89
N CYS A 41 -2.59 2.21 2.69
CA CYS A 41 -3.35 2.14 1.46
C CYS A 41 -3.63 0.69 1.06
N SER A 42 -4.89 0.34 0.86
CA SER A 42 -5.27 -0.96 0.33
C SER A 42 -6.68 -0.92 -0.27
N THR A 43 -7.11 -2.01 -0.87
CA THR A 43 -8.47 -2.15 -1.40
C THR A 43 -9.52 -2.15 -0.28
N PRO A 44 -10.74 -1.64 -0.50
CA PRO A 44 -11.79 -1.60 0.51
C PRO A 44 -12.04 -2.95 1.20
N ILE A 45 -12.09 -4.04 0.42
CA ILE A 45 -12.33 -5.39 0.94
C ILE A 45 -11.24 -5.90 1.90
N ASN A 46 -9.99 -5.42 1.75
CA ASN A 46 -8.90 -5.76 2.67
C ASN A 46 -8.95 -4.87 3.92
N LEU A 47 -9.24 -3.57 3.77
CA LEU A 47 -9.31 -2.64 4.89
C LEU A 47 -10.46 -2.99 5.84
N GLN A 48 -11.61 -3.43 5.33
CA GLN A 48 -12.74 -3.90 6.14
C GLN A 48 -12.40 -5.11 7.03
N LYS A 49 -11.40 -5.91 6.64
CA LYS A 49 -10.93 -7.07 7.42
C LYS A 49 -9.91 -6.68 8.50
N LEU A 50 -9.41 -5.44 8.50
CA LEU A 50 -8.44 -4.99 9.50
C LEU A 50 -9.14 -4.60 10.82
N PRO A 51 -8.51 -4.88 11.97
CA PRO A 51 -9.06 -4.47 13.27
C PRO A 51 -9.22 -2.95 13.38
N GLN A 52 -10.45 -2.49 13.67
CA GLN A 52 -10.79 -1.06 13.80
C GLN A 52 -9.96 -0.31 14.85
N LYS A 53 -9.43 -1.00 15.87
CA LYS A 53 -8.53 -0.39 16.87
C LYS A 53 -7.31 0.30 16.26
N TYR A 54 -6.89 -0.14 15.07
CA TYR A 54 -5.74 0.45 14.37
C TYR A 54 -6.08 1.80 13.73
N SER A 55 -7.34 2.03 13.37
CA SER A 55 -7.83 3.29 12.79
C SER A 55 -7.65 4.50 13.71
N LEU A 56 -7.40 4.28 15.01
CA LEU A 56 -7.08 5.33 15.98
C LEU A 56 -5.67 5.93 15.81
N SER A 57 -4.76 5.18 15.18
CA SER A 57 -3.34 5.55 15.06
C SER A 57 -2.81 5.48 13.63
N ILE A 58 -3.52 4.77 12.74
CA ILE A 58 -3.17 4.56 11.35
C ILE A 58 -4.38 4.99 10.52
N GLN A 59 -4.18 5.87 9.55
CA GLN A 59 -5.23 6.31 8.66
C GLN A 59 -5.35 5.35 7.48
N PHE A 60 -6.48 4.67 7.35
CA PHE A 60 -6.73 3.78 6.21
C PHE A 60 -7.15 4.59 4.97
N VAL A 61 -6.56 4.25 3.83
CA VAL A 61 -6.79 4.92 2.55
C VAL A 61 -7.24 3.90 1.53
N GLU A 62 -8.46 4.07 1.02
CA GLU A 62 -9.04 3.13 0.07
C GLU A 62 -8.45 3.32 -1.33
N LEU A 63 -7.88 2.25 -1.89
CA LEU A 63 -7.50 2.16 -3.29
C LEU A 63 -8.57 1.38 -4.05
N HIS A 64 -9.41 2.10 -4.79
CA HIS A 64 -10.39 1.48 -5.65
C HIS A 64 -9.75 0.96 -6.93
N LEU A 65 -9.91 -0.33 -7.20
CA LEU A 65 -9.52 -0.95 -8.46
C LEU A 65 -10.70 -0.92 -9.42
N PRO A 66 -10.46 -0.90 -10.74
CA PRO A 66 -11.52 -1.09 -11.71
C PRO A 66 -12.18 -2.46 -11.55
N SER A 67 -13.50 -2.49 -11.57
CA SER A 67 -14.26 -3.73 -11.68
C SER A 67 -14.12 -4.29 -13.09
N LEU A 68 -13.64 -5.52 -13.21
CA LEU A 68 -13.60 -6.26 -14.48
C LEU A 68 -14.72 -7.32 -14.46
N PRO A 69 -15.20 -7.82 -15.62
CA PRO A 69 -16.31 -8.78 -15.66
C PRO A 69 -16.08 -10.02 -14.78
N GLU A 70 -14.85 -10.51 -14.72
CA GLU A 70 -14.45 -11.67 -13.90
C GLU A 70 -13.90 -11.28 -12.52
N LEU A 71 -13.79 -9.98 -12.22
CA LEU A 71 -13.17 -9.45 -11.01
C LEU A 71 -14.03 -8.36 -10.34
N PRO A 72 -15.16 -8.75 -9.73
CA PRO A 72 -15.98 -7.86 -8.90
C PRO A 72 -15.23 -7.38 -7.64
N PRO A 73 -15.72 -6.33 -6.95
CA PRO A 73 -15.03 -5.72 -5.80
C PRO A 73 -14.65 -6.67 -4.66
N HIS A 74 -15.43 -7.71 -4.40
CA HIS A 74 -15.12 -8.68 -3.34
C HIS A 74 -13.91 -9.58 -3.69
N TYR A 75 -13.49 -9.62 -4.95
CA TYR A 75 -12.27 -10.28 -5.44
C TYR A 75 -11.09 -9.32 -5.63
N HIS A 76 -11.18 -8.08 -5.15
CA HIS A 76 -10.03 -7.16 -5.07
C HIS A 76 -9.10 -7.53 -3.91
N THR A 77 -8.82 -8.82 -3.71
CA THR A 77 -7.96 -9.39 -2.67
C THR A 77 -7.51 -10.76 -3.14
N THR A 78 -6.34 -11.23 -2.71
CA THR A 78 -5.93 -12.62 -3.01
C THR A 78 -6.67 -13.63 -2.12
N ASN A 79 -7.31 -13.19 -1.04
CA ASN A 79 -8.00 -14.07 -0.11
C ASN A 79 -9.30 -14.61 -0.72
N GLY A 80 -9.35 -15.92 -0.99
CA GLY A 80 -10.49 -16.56 -1.63
C GLY A 80 -10.58 -16.32 -3.14
N LEU A 81 -9.53 -15.78 -3.76
CA LEU A 81 -9.46 -15.58 -5.20
C LEU A 81 -9.18 -16.92 -5.91
N PRO A 82 -9.99 -17.31 -6.92
CA PRO A 82 -9.66 -18.41 -7.81
C PRO A 82 -8.27 -18.23 -8.46
N PRO A 83 -7.39 -19.25 -8.47
CA PRO A 83 -6.00 -19.08 -8.95
C PRO A 83 -5.87 -18.53 -10.37
N HIS A 84 -6.80 -18.90 -11.26
CA HIS A 84 -6.81 -18.42 -12.65
C HIS A 84 -7.09 -16.91 -12.78
N LEU A 85 -7.64 -16.27 -11.75
CA LEU A 85 -7.89 -14.83 -11.71
C LEU A 85 -6.73 -14.01 -11.14
N ALA A 86 -5.66 -14.64 -10.65
CA ALA A 86 -4.50 -13.92 -10.12
C ALA A 86 -3.87 -12.94 -11.14
N PRO A 87 -3.71 -13.29 -12.43
CA PRO A 87 -3.25 -12.35 -13.45
C PRO A 87 -4.24 -11.19 -13.67
N THR A 88 -5.55 -11.48 -13.65
CA THR A 88 -6.62 -10.49 -13.77
C THR A 88 -6.61 -9.50 -12.61
N LEU A 89 -6.38 -9.99 -11.39
CA LEU A 89 -6.20 -9.14 -10.21
C LEU A 89 -4.96 -8.25 -10.32
N LYS A 90 -3.81 -8.80 -10.74
CA LYS A 90 -2.60 -8.01 -10.97
C LYS A 90 -2.83 -6.92 -12.02
N LYS A 91 -3.51 -7.24 -13.12
CA LYS A 91 -3.88 -6.27 -14.16
C LYS A 91 -4.78 -5.17 -13.60
N ALA A 92 -5.83 -5.52 -12.85
CA ALA A 92 -6.71 -4.53 -12.21
C ALA A 92 -5.94 -3.63 -11.24
N PHE A 93 -5.00 -4.21 -10.48
CA PHE A 93 -4.14 -3.46 -9.58
C PHE A 93 -3.24 -2.46 -10.32
N ASP A 94 -2.66 -2.86 -11.46
CA ASP A 94 -1.85 -1.98 -12.31
C ASP A 94 -2.68 -0.87 -12.95
N MET A 95 -3.91 -1.16 -13.36
CA MET A 95 -4.85 -0.13 -13.84
C MET A 95 -5.23 0.86 -12.73
N GLY A 96 -5.19 0.43 -11.46
CA GLY A 96 -5.39 1.29 -10.28
C GLY A 96 -4.28 2.32 -10.03
N SER A 97 -3.17 2.27 -10.77
CA SER A 97 -2.04 3.20 -10.66
C SER A 97 -2.45 4.67 -10.84
N GLN A 98 -3.43 4.98 -11.69
CA GLN A 98 -3.95 6.34 -11.85
C GLN A 98 -4.64 6.85 -10.57
N ASN A 99 -5.46 5.99 -9.94
CA ASN A 99 -6.12 6.32 -8.68
C ASN A 99 -5.07 6.49 -7.57
N PHE A 100 -4.05 5.64 -7.53
CA PHE A 100 -2.94 5.80 -6.59
C PHE A 100 -2.15 7.10 -6.82
N SER A 101 -1.92 7.50 -8.07
CA SER A 101 -1.29 8.79 -8.39
C SER A 101 -2.09 9.96 -7.83
N ALA A 102 -3.43 9.91 -7.92
CA ALA A 102 -4.30 10.92 -7.33
C ALA A 102 -4.24 10.92 -5.79
N ILE A 103 -4.16 9.74 -5.17
CA ILE A 103 -3.96 9.59 -3.71
C ILE A 103 -2.64 10.23 -3.28
N LEU A 104 -1.54 9.95 -3.98
CA LEU A 104 -0.24 10.59 -3.70
C LEU A 104 -0.32 12.12 -3.77
N LYS A 105 -0.99 12.67 -4.80
CA LYS A 105 -1.14 14.13 -4.95
C LYS A 105 -1.99 14.73 -3.83
N SER A 106 -3.07 14.04 -3.46
CA SER A 106 -4.00 14.53 -2.45
C SER A 106 -3.41 14.47 -1.04
N LEU A 107 -2.68 13.42 -0.71
CA LEU A 107 -2.09 13.23 0.61
C LEU A 107 -0.75 13.96 0.75
N SER A 108 0.00 14.07 -0.36
CA SER A 108 1.35 14.63 -0.41
C SER A 108 2.26 14.12 0.74
N PRO A 109 2.40 12.78 0.92
CA PRO A 109 3.18 12.22 2.00
C PRO A 109 4.67 12.54 1.86
N ASP A 110 5.40 12.56 2.98
CA ASP A 110 6.85 12.78 2.99
C ASP A 110 7.64 11.55 2.50
N LEU A 111 7.05 10.36 2.58
CA LEU A 111 7.67 9.09 2.15
C LEU A 111 6.61 8.09 1.65
N LEU A 112 6.92 7.40 0.57
CA LEU A 112 6.23 6.18 0.15
C LEU A 112 7.01 4.95 0.62
N VAL A 113 6.34 4.00 1.28
CA VAL A 113 6.84 2.64 1.50
C VAL A 113 5.98 1.68 0.68
N TYR A 114 6.58 0.94 -0.25
CA TYR A 114 5.84 0.13 -1.21
C TYR A 114 6.36 -1.30 -1.29
N ASP A 115 5.53 -2.20 -1.81
CA ASP A 115 5.89 -3.60 -2.04
C ASP A 115 6.52 -3.80 -3.43
N PHE A 116 7.48 -4.72 -3.52
CA PHE A 116 8.22 -5.00 -4.76
C PHE A 116 7.33 -5.42 -5.94
N ILE A 117 6.13 -5.94 -5.69
CA ILE A 117 5.19 -6.34 -6.75
C ILE A 117 4.67 -5.12 -7.55
N GLN A 118 4.77 -3.90 -7.00
CA GLN A 118 4.24 -2.66 -7.58
C GLN A 118 5.32 -1.76 -8.21
N GLN A 119 5.92 -2.21 -9.32
CA GLN A 119 7.00 -1.48 -10.01
C GLN A 119 6.60 -0.07 -10.52
N TRP A 120 5.31 0.20 -10.70
CA TRP A 120 4.81 1.52 -11.09
C TRP A 120 4.79 2.54 -9.94
N ALA A 121 4.72 2.09 -8.68
CA ALA A 121 4.58 2.95 -7.51
C ALA A 121 5.75 3.92 -7.30
N PRO A 122 7.04 3.49 -7.33
CA PRO A 122 8.16 4.41 -7.15
C PRO A 122 8.25 5.45 -8.27
N SER A 123 7.95 5.07 -9.52
CA SER A 123 7.93 6.00 -10.66
C SER A 123 6.86 7.09 -10.50
N LEU A 124 5.67 6.73 -9.99
CA LEU A 124 4.61 7.70 -9.69
C LEU A 124 5.00 8.63 -8.53
N ALA A 125 5.58 8.09 -7.46
CA ALA A 125 6.08 8.90 -6.34
C ALA A 125 7.16 9.88 -6.78
N LEU A 126 8.12 9.42 -7.58
CA LEU A 126 9.18 10.26 -8.14
C LEU A 126 8.62 11.40 -9.00
N SER A 127 7.60 11.12 -9.82
CA SER A 127 6.92 12.16 -10.65
C SER A 127 6.27 13.27 -9.81
N GLN A 128 6.09 13.05 -8.51
CA GLN A 128 5.51 13.97 -7.54
C GLN A 128 6.54 14.44 -6.50
N ASN A 129 7.83 14.17 -6.71
CA ASN A 129 8.93 14.49 -5.79
C ASN A 129 8.80 13.84 -4.40
N ILE A 130 8.17 12.66 -4.33
CA ILE A 130 8.03 11.88 -3.09
C ILE A 130 9.10 10.79 -3.10
N PRO A 131 9.99 10.72 -2.09
CA PRO A 131 10.94 9.62 -1.98
C PRO A 131 10.20 8.30 -1.73
N ALA A 132 10.74 7.20 -2.25
CA ALA A 132 10.15 5.88 -2.13
C ALA A 132 11.14 4.87 -1.58
N VAL A 133 10.71 4.04 -0.65
CA VAL A 133 11.47 2.94 -0.06
C VAL A 133 10.72 1.63 -0.33
N GLU A 134 11.43 0.67 -0.89
CA GLU A 134 10.90 -0.68 -1.09
C GLU A 134 10.94 -1.44 0.24
N PHE A 135 9.85 -2.11 0.61
CA PHE A 135 9.81 -2.99 1.75
C PHE A 135 9.48 -4.41 1.29
N LEU A 136 10.46 -5.31 1.40
CA LEU A 136 10.32 -6.73 1.08
C LEU A 136 10.08 -7.51 2.38
N PRO A 137 8.86 -8.00 2.64
CA PRO A 137 8.57 -8.82 3.81
C PRO A 137 9.00 -10.28 3.62
N THR A 138 10.22 -10.51 3.12
CA THR A 138 10.83 -11.82 2.87
C THR A 138 12.19 -11.93 3.56
N SER A 139 12.73 -13.15 3.68
CA SER A 139 14.08 -13.34 4.23
C SER A 139 15.14 -12.83 3.25
N ALA A 140 16.25 -12.29 3.78
CA ALA A 140 17.39 -11.87 2.97
C ALA A 140 17.93 -13.01 2.08
N THR A 141 17.84 -14.26 2.55
CA THR A 141 18.25 -15.45 1.79
C THR A 141 17.42 -15.68 0.52
N MET A 142 16.17 -15.20 0.45
CA MET A 142 15.39 -15.27 -0.80
C MET A 142 15.85 -14.24 -1.84
N ILE A 143 16.55 -13.19 -1.40
CA ILE A 143 17.04 -12.10 -2.25
C ILE A 143 18.46 -12.39 -2.77
N ASP A 144 19.22 -13.24 -2.07
CA ASP A 144 20.62 -13.62 -2.32
C ASP A 144 20.85 -14.49 -3.59
N ILE A 145 20.06 -14.30 -4.65
CA ILE A 145 20.19 -15.00 -5.94
C ILE A 145 21.01 -14.15 -6.95
N PHE A 146 21.85 -13.24 -6.47
CA PHE A 146 22.83 -12.50 -7.28
C PHE A 146 24.21 -12.56 -6.63
#